data_AF-U2DC35-F1
#
_entry.id   AF-U2DC35-F1
#
_cell.length_a   1.000
_cell.length_b   1.000
_cell.length_c   1.000
_cell.angle_alpha   90.00
_cell.angle_beta   90.00
_cell.angle_gamma   90.00
#
_symmetry.space_group_name_H-M   'P 1'
#
loop_
_entity.id
_entity.type
_entity.pdbx_description
1 polymer ?
#
loop_
_entity_poly.entity_id
_entity_poly.type
_entity_poly.pdbx_seq_one_letter_code
_entity_poly.pdbx_strand_id
1 'polypeptide(L)'
;EFMNQLPPEEQKAYFTMALDFISERVGEQNILSAVVHMDERTPHMHLCFVPITPDNKLSAKAILGNQKSLSEWQTAYHERMSSRWNQLERGQSSMETKRKHVPTWLYKLGGRLDKQYEEIVSALSDINAFNAGKKRDKALDLLSAWLPDVEKFSKEIGKQQAYIDSLKERIGQESDYAGRMRDEKYEQELKVQKANQKIFELQRTNEQMGRLLSKIPPEVLEELQKNHRSRTKER
;
A
#
# COMPACT_ATOMS: atom_id res chain seq x y z
N GLU A 1 2.27 -8.56 -14.65
CA GLU A 1 3.64 -8.38 -15.15
C GLU A 1 3.66 -7.15 -16.03
N PHE A 2 4.12 -6.00 -15.52
CA PHE A 2 4.09 -4.74 -16.26
C PHE A 2 4.98 -4.79 -17.52
N MET A 3 6.26 -5.17 -17.37
CA MET A 3 7.22 -5.19 -18.49
C MET A 3 6.84 -6.20 -19.58
N ASN A 4 6.31 -7.38 -19.22
CA ASN A 4 5.91 -8.40 -20.21
C ASN A 4 4.68 -8.00 -21.05
N GLN A 5 3.92 -7.00 -20.60
CA GLN A 5 2.77 -6.48 -21.34
C GLN A 5 3.15 -5.39 -22.34
N LEU A 6 4.37 -4.85 -22.26
CA LEU A 6 4.84 -3.79 -23.14
C LEU A 6 5.36 -4.36 -24.46
N PRO A 7 5.12 -3.70 -25.61
CA PRO A 7 5.81 -3.99 -26.86
C PRO A 7 7.34 -3.86 -26.70
N PRO A 8 8.16 -4.57 -27.50
CA PRO A 8 9.61 -4.51 -27.41
C PRO A 8 10.19 -3.08 -27.47
N GLU A 9 9.61 -2.20 -28.28
CA GLU A 9 10.02 -0.80 -28.38
C GLU A 9 9.77 -0.02 -27.08
N GLU A 10 8.65 -0.29 -26.40
CA GLU A 10 8.32 0.31 -25.09
C GLU A 10 9.20 -0.25 -23.98
N GLN A 11 9.53 -1.54 -24.01
CA GLN A 11 10.50 -2.13 -23.06
C GLN A 11 11.87 -1.48 -23.22
N LYS A 12 12.34 -1.30 -24.47
CA LYS A 12 13.60 -0.59 -24.76
C LYS A 12 13.53 0.85 -24.25
N ALA A 13 12.46 1.57 -24.55
CA ALA A 13 12.27 2.95 -24.08
C ALA A 13 12.28 3.06 -22.55
N TYR A 14 11.70 2.08 -21.85
CA TYR A 14 11.74 1.99 -20.39
C TYR A 14 13.16 1.90 -19.86
N PHE A 15 13.94 0.94 -20.36
CA PHE A 15 15.31 0.76 -19.90
C PHE A 15 16.23 1.92 -20.30
N THR A 16 16.03 2.53 -21.47
CA THR A 16 16.75 3.75 -21.87
C THR A 16 16.45 4.90 -20.90
N MET A 17 15.17 5.18 -20.61
CA MET A 17 14.81 6.25 -19.67
C MET A 17 15.35 6.00 -18.26
N ALA A 18 15.38 4.73 -17.83
CA ALA A 18 15.97 4.34 -16.55
C ALA A 18 17.50 4.54 -16.53
N LEU A 19 18.20 4.22 -17.63
CA LEU A 19 19.62 4.48 -17.79
C LEU A 19 19.92 5.98 -17.78
N ASP A 20 19.15 6.78 -18.52
CA ASP A 20 19.29 8.24 -18.56
C ASP A 20 19.15 8.84 -17.17
N PHE A 21 18.11 8.43 -16.43
CA PHE A 21 17.86 8.91 -15.06
C PHE A 21 19.06 8.69 -14.12
N ILE A 22 19.69 7.51 -14.21
CA ILE A 22 20.86 7.19 -13.37
C ILE A 22 22.09 7.95 -13.88
N SER A 23 22.31 7.98 -15.19
CA SER A 23 23.47 8.64 -15.83
C SER A 23 23.51 10.13 -15.52
N GLU A 24 22.37 10.82 -15.54
CA GLU A 24 22.25 12.24 -15.15
C GLU A 24 22.70 12.50 -13.70
N ARG A 25 22.58 11.51 -12.79
CA ARG A 25 22.88 11.65 -11.36
C ARG A 25 24.27 11.19 -10.98
N VAL A 26 24.74 10.09 -11.57
CA VAL A 26 26.05 9.52 -11.25
C VAL A 26 27.14 10.01 -12.20
N GLY A 27 26.77 10.60 -13.34
CA GLY A 27 27.66 10.94 -14.44
C GLY A 27 27.74 9.80 -15.45
N GLU A 28 27.55 10.10 -16.74
CA GLU A 28 27.61 9.11 -17.82
C GLU A 28 28.97 8.41 -17.88
N GLN A 29 30.06 9.15 -17.64
CA GLN A 29 31.42 8.62 -17.57
C GLN A 29 31.64 7.61 -16.43
N ASN A 30 30.76 7.61 -15.43
CA ASN A 30 30.83 6.67 -14.32
C ASN A 30 30.09 5.37 -14.61
N ILE A 31 29.28 5.28 -15.68
CA ILE A 31 28.57 4.05 -16.07
C ILE A 31 29.57 3.07 -16.68
N LEU A 32 29.72 1.89 -16.06
CA LEU A 32 30.56 0.81 -16.57
C LEU A 32 29.78 -0.11 -17.51
N SER A 33 28.53 -0.43 -17.15
CA SER A 33 27.69 -1.34 -17.93
C SER A 33 26.22 -1.16 -17.61
N ALA A 34 25.36 -1.32 -18.62
CA ALA A 34 23.91 -1.43 -18.48
C ALA A 34 23.42 -2.60 -19.36
N VAL A 35 23.12 -3.74 -18.74
CA VAL A 35 22.75 -4.99 -19.43
C VAL A 35 21.31 -5.33 -19.11
N VAL A 36 20.49 -5.53 -20.15
CA VAL A 36 19.08 -5.92 -20.02
C VAL A 36 18.96 -7.43 -20.22
N HIS A 37 18.43 -8.12 -19.22
CA HIS A 37 18.11 -9.55 -19.29
C HIS A 37 16.66 -9.72 -19.70
N MET A 38 16.44 -10.46 -20.79
CA MET A 38 15.12 -10.74 -21.40
C MET A 38 14.78 -12.23 -21.36
N ASP A 39 15.73 -13.07 -20.90
CA ASP A 39 15.70 -14.52 -20.84
C ASP A 39 15.26 -15.07 -19.47
N GLU A 40 14.94 -14.18 -18.53
CA GLU A 40 14.38 -14.51 -17.22
C GLU A 40 12.86 -14.26 -17.15
N ARG A 41 12.25 -14.57 -15.99
CA ARG A 41 10.79 -14.44 -15.80
C ARG A 41 10.28 -13.00 -16.02
N THR A 42 11.05 -12.01 -15.59
CA THR A 42 10.71 -10.60 -15.72
C THR A 42 11.91 -9.87 -16.32
N PRO A 43 11.73 -9.14 -17.44
CA PRO A 43 12.75 -8.27 -17.98
C PRO A 43 13.27 -7.31 -16.92
N HIS A 44 14.59 -7.24 -16.76
CA HIS A 44 15.25 -6.36 -15.80
C HIS A 44 16.63 -5.93 -16.29
N MET A 45 17.15 -4.85 -15.71
CA MET A 45 18.44 -4.28 -16.09
C MET A 45 19.42 -4.32 -14.92
N HIS A 46 20.62 -4.84 -15.18
CA HIS A 46 21.78 -4.67 -14.32
C HIS A 46 22.57 -3.45 -14.78
N LEU A 47 22.58 -2.40 -13.94
CA LEU A 47 23.36 -1.19 -14.16
C LEU A 47 24.50 -1.14 -13.13
N CYS A 48 25.73 -1.09 -13.61
CA CYS A 48 26.94 -0.97 -12.80
C CYS A 48 27.62 0.37 -13.12
N PHE A 49 27.99 1.10 -12.06
CA PHE A 49 28.71 2.35 -12.18
C PHE A 49 29.81 2.43 -11.11
N VAL A 50 30.86 3.19 -11.41
CA VAL A 50 31.97 3.45 -10.48
C VAL A 50 31.71 4.79 -9.79
N PRO A 51 31.62 4.85 -8.46
CA PRO A 51 31.21 6.08 -7.78
C PRO A 51 32.36 7.08 -7.63
N ILE A 52 32.81 7.66 -8.74
CA ILE A 52 33.84 8.71 -8.74
C ILE A 52 33.19 10.09 -8.61
N THR A 53 33.58 10.82 -7.58
CA THR A 53 33.09 12.17 -7.28
C THR A 53 33.76 13.22 -8.18
N PRO A 54 33.20 14.45 -8.29
CA PRO A 54 33.81 15.51 -9.09
C PRO A 54 35.24 15.89 -8.67
N ASP A 55 35.62 15.67 -7.41
CA ASP A 55 36.99 15.84 -6.90
C ASP A 55 37.87 14.59 -7.08
N ASN A 56 37.48 13.69 -7.98
CA ASN A 56 38.18 12.47 -8.38
C ASN A 56 38.45 11.47 -7.24
N LYS A 57 37.52 11.36 -6.28
CA LYS A 57 37.57 10.35 -5.21
C LYS A 57 36.57 9.24 -5.43
N LEU A 58 36.92 8.04 -5.00
CA LEU A 58 36.00 6.90 -5.01
C LEU A 58 35.13 6.92 -3.74
N SER A 59 33.86 7.32 -3.84
CA SER A 59 32.96 7.40 -2.69
C SER A 59 31.49 7.16 -3.05
N ALA A 60 31.01 5.94 -2.82
CA ALA A 60 29.59 5.60 -2.97
C ALA A 60 28.69 6.44 -2.06
N LYS A 61 29.15 6.72 -0.83
CA LYS A 61 28.40 7.53 0.14
C LYS A 61 28.20 8.97 -0.34
N ALA A 62 29.16 9.54 -1.05
CA ALA A 62 29.02 10.90 -1.57
C ALA A 62 27.97 11.00 -2.68
N ILE A 63 27.82 9.95 -3.50
CA ILE A 63 26.87 9.92 -4.62
C ILE A 63 25.48 9.44 -4.19
N LEU A 64 25.41 8.31 -3.48
CA LEU A 64 24.15 7.68 -3.09
C LEU A 64 23.58 8.24 -1.78
N GLY A 65 24.42 8.84 -0.94
CA GLY A 65 24.05 9.41 0.35
C GLY A 65 23.70 8.37 1.42
N ASN A 66 22.53 8.51 2.02
CA ASN A 66 22.00 7.70 3.12
C ASN A 66 20.60 7.14 2.79
N GLN A 67 19.91 6.55 3.78
CA GLN A 67 18.57 6.00 3.57
C GLN A 67 17.54 7.04 3.06
N LYS A 68 17.64 8.28 3.53
CA LYS A 68 16.73 9.37 3.12
C LYS A 68 16.95 9.72 1.65
N SER A 69 18.20 9.95 1.24
CA SER A 69 18.51 10.26 -0.17
C SER A 69 18.13 9.11 -1.11
N LEU A 70 18.35 7.86 -0.71
CA LEU A 70 17.89 6.71 -1.49
C LEU A 70 16.35 6.68 -1.61
N SER A 71 15.61 7.05 -0.57
CA SER A 71 14.15 7.20 -0.65
C SER A 71 13.75 8.33 -1.60
N GLU A 72 14.44 9.47 -1.56
CA GLU A 72 14.22 10.59 -2.48
C GLU A 72 14.52 10.19 -3.94
N TRP A 73 15.59 9.41 -4.19
CA TRP A 73 15.89 8.86 -5.50
C TRP A 73 14.79 7.95 -6.02
N GLN A 74 14.23 7.09 -5.17
CA GLN A 74 13.11 6.22 -5.54
C GLN A 74 11.86 7.05 -5.89
N THR A 75 11.63 8.18 -5.22
CA THR A 75 10.50 9.09 -5.53
C THR A 75 10.75 9.79 -6.87
N ALA A 76 11.93 10.39 -7.06
CA ALA A 76 12.28 11.05 -8.31
C ALA A 76 12.31 10.08 -9.51
N TYR A 77 12.72 8.83 -9.29
CA TYR A 77 12.67 7.78 -10.32
C TYR A 77 11.23 7.50 -10.71
N HIS A 78 10.34 7.31 -9.73
CA HIS A 78 8.92 7.13 -10.01
C HIS A 78 8.32 8.33 -10.74
N GLU A 79 8.61 9.57 -10.33
CA GLU A 79 8.13 10.78 -11.02
C GLU A 79 8.59 10.83 -12.49
N ARG A 80 9.86 10.51 -12.76
CA ARG A 80 10.40 10.45 -14.13
C ARG A 80 9.69 9.38 -14.96
N MET A 81 9.60 8.15 -14.44
CA MET A 81 9.05 7.02 -15.19
C MET A 81 7.53 7.13 -15.37
N SER A 82 6.80 7.60 -14.36
CA SER A 82 5.33 7.73 -14.39
C SER A 82 4.85 8.83 -15.34
N SER A 83 5.72 9.76 -15.76
CA SER A 83 5.42 10.71 -16.83
C SER A 83 5.04 10.03 -18.16
N ARG A 84 5.59 8.83 -18.42
CA ARG A 84 5.29 8.01 -19.61
C ARG A 84 4.47 6.77 -19.26
N TRP A 85 4.73 6.13 -18.12
CA TRP A 85 4.03 4.93 -17.66
C TRP A 85 3.26 5.22 -16.38
N ASN A 86 2.16 5.98 -16.51
CA ASN A 86 1.35 6.50 -15.41
C ASN A 86 0.68 5.44 -14.51
N GLN A 87 0.59 4.19 -14.99
CA GLN A 87 0.09 3.05 -14.21
C GLN A 87 1.09 2.56 -13.15
N LEU A 88 2.34 3.02 -13.19
CA LEU A 88 3.32 2.68 -12.16
C LEU A 88 3.07 3.49 -10.91
N GLU A 89 3.02 2.78 -9.78
CA GLU A 89 2.91 3.38 -8.45
C GLU A 89 4.25 3.38 -7.74
N ARG A 90 4.48 4.42 -6.92
CA ARG A 90 5.64 4.49 -6.05
C ARG A 90 5.51 3.44 -4.95
N GLY A 91 6.46 2.51 -4.89
CA GLY A 91 6.55 1.56 -3.79
C GLY A 91 6.62 2.27 -2.42
N GLN A 92 6.09 1.65 -1.37
CA GLN A 92 6.09 2.24 -0.02
C GLN A 92 7.51 2.37 0.53
N SER A 93 7.80 3.45 1.27
CA SER A 93 9.17 3.70 1.76
C SER A 93 9.60 2.64 2.78
N SER A 94 10.88 2.25 2.76
CA SER A 94 11.46 1.44 3.84
C SER A 94 11.50 2.19 5.17
N MET A 95 11.46 3.53 5.15
CA MET A 95 11.39 4.33 6.37
C MET A 95 10.05 4.13 7.09
N GLU A 96 8.98 3.94 6.32
CA GLU A 96 7.62 3.65 6.80
C GLU A 96 7.48 2.16 7.09
N THR A 97 7.61 1.32 6.06
CA THR A 97 7.34 -0.11 6.14
C THR A 97 8.35 -0.88 6.98
N LYS A 98 9.56 -0.31 7.17
CA LYS A 98 10.73 -0.97 7.75
C LYS A 98 11.12 -2.29 7.09
N ARG A 99 10.56 -2.61 5.91
CA ARG A 99 10.80 -3.84 5.15
C ARG A 99 12.29 -4.01 4.83
N LYS A 100 12.79 -5.23 5.01
CA LYS A 100 14.16 -5.63 4.66
C LYS A 100 14.16 -6.42 3.36
N HIS A 101 15.24 -6.31 2.61
CA HIS A 101 15.44 -7.08 1.40
C HIS A 101 15.51 -8.58 1.73
N VAL A 102 14.74 -9.38 1.01
CA VAL A 102 14.81 -10.84 1.04
C VAL A 102 15.72 -11.29 -0.10
N PRO A 103 16.83 -11.99 0.18
CA PRO A 103 17.72 -12.48 -0.86
C PRO A 103 16.97 -13.35 -1.88
N THR A 104 17.35 -13.23 -3.16
CA THR A 104 16.70 -13.96 -4.27
C THR A 104 16.64 -15.47 -4.05
N TRP A 105 17.71 -16.06 -3.50
CA TRP A 105 17.73 -17.50 -3.21
C TRP A 105 16.70 -17.91 -2.16
N LEU A 106 16.49 -17.08 -1.12
CA LEU A 106 15.55 -17.35 -0.03
C LEU A 106 14.12 -17.21 -0.54
N TYR A 107 13.86 -16.19 -1.36
CA TYR A 107 12.57 -16.02 -2.04
C TYR A 107 12.22 -17.20 -2.96
N LYS A 108 13.17 -17.62 -3.82
CA LYS A 108 12.99 -18.78 -4.71
C LYS A 108 12.83 -20.08 -3.92
N LEU A 109 13.55 -20.23 -2.80
CA LEU A 109 13.46 -21.39 -1.92
C LEU A 109 12.05 -21.52 -1.33
N GLY A 110 11.49 -20.44 -0.78
CA GLY A 110 10.13 -20.44 -0.23
C GLY A 110 9.09 -20.90 -1.26
N GLY A 111 9.09 -20.30 -2.45
CA GLY A 111 8.13 -20.69 -3.51
C GLY A 111 8.33 -22.13 -4.03
N ARG A 112 9.55 -22.67 -3.98
CA ARG A 112 9.80 -24.08 -4.29
C ARG A 112 9.27 -25.00 -3.19
N LEU A 113 9.50 -24.64 -1.92
CA LEU A 113 9.02 -25.39 -0.77
C LEU A 113 7.49 -25.45 -0.72
N ASP A 114 6.81 -24.36 -1.09
CA ASP A 114 5.34 -24.31 -1.18
C ASP A 114 4.80 -25.30 -2.22
N LYS A 115 5.39 -25.32 -3.42
CA LYS A 115 5.01 -26.30 -4.47
C LYS A 115 5.28 -27.73 -4.05
N GLN A 116 6.44 -28.00 -3.45
CA GLN A 116 6.78 -29.33 -2.95
C GLN A 116 5.82 -29.76 -1.83
N TYR A 117 5.40 -28.83 -0.98
CA TYR A 117 4.38 -29.09 0.04
C TYR A 117 3.04 -29.48 -0.59
N GLU A 118 2.56 -28.76 -1.60
CA GLU A 118 1.34 -29.12 -2.34
C GLU A 118 1.44 -30.53 -2.96
N GLU A 119 2.59 -30.86 -3.55
CA GLU A 119 2.86 -32.19 -4.11
C GLU A 119 2.87 -33.29 -3.04
N ILE A 120 3.48 -33.03 -1.88
CA ILE A 120 3.50 -33.96 -0.74
C ILE A 120 2.09 -34.17 -0.19
N VAL A 121 1.32 -33.10 0.04
CA VAL A 121 -0.06 -33.17 0.52
C VAL A 121 -0.93 -33.94 -0.47
N SER A 122 -0.84 -33.63 -1.76
CA SER A 122 -1.54 -34.36 -2.80
C SER A 122 -1.19 -35.83 -2.77
N ALA A 123 0.11 -36.19 -2.76
CA ALA A 123 0.57 -37.58 -2.73
C ALA A 123 0.08 -38.35 -1.51
N LEU A 124 -0.01 -37.70 -0.34
CA LEU A 124 -0.51 -38.29 0.91
C LEU A 124 -2.03 -38.48 0.91
N SER A 125 -2.81 -37.49 0.43
CA SER A 125 -4.27 -37.59 0.34
C SER A 125 -4.73 -38.67 -0.64
N ASP A 126 -3.89 -39.00 -1.61
CA ASP A 126 -4.13 -39.93 -2.69
C ASP A 126 -3.86 -41.41 -2.35
N ILE A 127 -3.45 -41.68 -1.11
CA ILE A 127 -3.14 -43.01 -0.59
C ILE A 127 -4.45 -43.77 -0.33
N ASN A 128 -4.58 -44.93 -0.98
CA ASN A 128 -5.67 -45.87 -0.74
C ASN A 128 -5.10 -47.30 -0.58
N ALA A 129 -5.94 -48.23 -0.09
CA ALA A 129 -5.54 -49.60 0.21
C ALA A 129 -4.91 -50.36 -0.98
N PHE A 130 -5.15 -49.91 -2.22
CA PHE A 130 -4.67 -50.55 -3.44
C PHE A 130 -3.35 -49.96 -3.99
N ASN A 131 -2.96 -48.74 -3.58
CA ASN A 131 -1.78 -48.04 -4.08
C ASN A 131 -0.75 -47.65 -2.99
N ALA A 132 -1.00 -48.07 -1.74
CA ALA A 132 -0.30 -47.61 -0.55
C ALA A 132 1.23 -47.80 -0.59
N GLY A 133 1.75 -48.88 -1.19
CA GLY A 133 3.20 -49.12 -1.28
C GLY A 133 3.91 -48.05 -2.12
N LYS A 134 3.62 -48.02 -3.43
CA LYS A 134 4.28 -47.09 -4.38
C LYS A 134 4.06 -45.61 -4.04
N LYS A 135 2.86 -45.23 -3.55
CA LYS A 135 2.59 -43.83 -3.19
C LYS A 135 3.28 -43.42 -1.89
N ARG A 136 3.42 -44.34 -0.93
CA ARG A 136 4.22 -44.12 0.28
C ARG A 136 5.69 -43.92 -0.05
N ASP A 137 6.26 -44.74 -0.93
CA ASP A 137 7.66 -44.61 -1.36
C ASP A 137 7.89 -43.26 -2.05
N LYS A 138 6.99 -42.87 -2.96
CA LYS A 138 7.03 -41.55 -3.61
C LYS A 138 6.93 -40.39 -2.60
N ALA A 139 6.06 -40.50 -1.60
CA ALA A 139 5.93 -39.49 -0.56
C ALA A 139 7.19 -39.41 0.33
N LEU A 140 7.82 -40.55 0.63
CA LEU A 140 9.08 -40.61 1.38
C LEU A 140 10.23 -39.96 0.59
N ASP A 141 10.33 -40.22 -0.71
CA ASP A 141 11.33 -39.59 -1.57
C ASP A 141 11.16 -38.06 -1.59
N LEU A 142 9.93 -37.58 -1.81
CA LEU A 142 9.62 -36.14 -1.79
C LEU A 142 9.95 -35.51 -0.44
N LEU A 143 9.59 -36.15 0.67
CA LEU A 143 9.91 -35.68 2.02
C LEU A 143 11.42 -35.64 2.27
N SER A 144 12.16 -36.66 1.84
CA SER A 144 13.61 -36.73 2.02
C SER A 144 14.35 -35.60 1.29
N ALA A 145 13.87 -35.21 0.10
CA ALA A 145 14.41 -34.09 -0.67
C ALA A 145 13.97 -32.72 -0.11
N TRP A 146 12.79 -32.64 0.50
CA TRP A 146 12.20 -31.41 1.04
C TRP A 146 12.77 -31.04 2.42
N LEU A 147 12.99 -32.01 3.30
CA LEU A 147 13.40 -31.81 4.69
C LEU A 147 14.65 -30.91 4.88
N PRO A 148 15.79 -31.14 4.20
CA PRO A 148 16.98 -30.32 4.41
C PRO A 148 16.76 -28.85 4.02
N ASP A 149 15.99 -28.62 2.97
CA ASP A 149 15.69 -27.29 2.45
C ASP A 149 14.73 -26.53 3.38
N VAL A 150 13.74 -27.21 3.97
CA VAL A 150 12.85 -26.65 5.00
C VAL A 150 13.61 -26.30 6.26
N GLU A 151 14.50 -27.18 6.74
CA GLU A 151 15.31 -26.89 7.93
C GLU A 151 16.18 -25.65 7.73
N LYS A 152 16.83 -25.55 6.57
CA LYS A 152 17.63 -24.38 6.19
C LYS A 152 16.77 -23.12 6.09
N PHE A 153 15.60 -23.21 5.46
CA PHE A 153 14.66 -22.10 5.33
C PHE A 153 14.14 -21.63 6.70
N SER A 154 13.68 -22.56 7.53
CA SER A 154 13.18 -22.33 8.89
C SER A 154 14.25 -21.68 9.77
N LYS A 155 15.50 -22.13 9.68
CA LYS A 155 16.62 -21.49 10.40
C LYS A 155 16.82 -20.04 9.99
N GLU A 156 16.72 -19.72 8.70
CA GLU A 156 16.91 -18.36 8.21
C GLU A 156 15.72 -17.45 8.55
N ILE A 157 14.49 -17.96 8.46
CA ILE A 157 13.28 -17.26 8.91
C ILE A 157 13.31 -17.05 10.43
N GLY A 158 13.76 -18.05 11.20
CA GLY A 158 13.90 -17.98 12.65
C GLY A 158 14.82 -16.84 13.11
N LYS A 159 15.92 -16.56 12.37
CA LYS A 159 16.76 -15.38 12.64
C LYS A 159 16.03 -14.06 12.44
N GLN A 160 14.99 -14.04 11.61
CA GLN A 160 14.16 -12.88 11.32
C GLN A 160 12.86 -12.85 12.12
N GLN A 161 12.61 -13.82 13.02
CA GLN A 161 11.33 -14.00 13.69
C GLN A 161 10.91 -12.76 14.49
N ALA A 162 11.79 -12.22 15.34
CA ALA A 162 11.49 -11.01 16.11
C ALA A 162 11.15 -9.80 15.21
N TYR A 163 11.81 -9.70 14.07
CA TYR A 163 11.52 -8.67 13.08
C TYR A 163 10.16 -8.90 12.40
N ILE A 164 9.84 -10.15 12.02
CA ILE A 164 8.51 -10.52 11.51
C ILE A 164 7.41 -10.19 12.53
N ASP A 165 7.63 -10.50 13.80
CA ASP A 165 6.67 -10.24 14.86
C ASP A 165 6.43 -8.74 15.05
N SER A 166 7.50 -7.93 15.04
CA SER A 166 7.37 -6.46 15.06
C SER A 166 6.59 -5.91 13.87
N LEU A 167 6.72 -6.51 12.67
CA LEU A 167 5.95 -6.10 11.51
C LEU A 167 4.47 -6.46 11.65
N LYS A 168 4.17 -7.66 12.17
CA LYS A 168 2.79 -8.10 12.43
C LYS A 168 2.10 -7.22 13.47
N GLU A 169 2.77 -6.89 14.55
CA GLU A 169 2.24 -6.00 15.60
C GLU A 169 1.87 -4.63 15.02
N ARG A 170 2.75 -4.05 14.21
CA ARG A 170 2.49 -2.76 13.56
C ARG A 170 1.32 -2.81 12.59
N ILE A 171 1.20 -3.88 11.79
CA ILE A 171 0.03 -4.09 10.91
C ILE A 171 -1.25 -4.14 11.75
N GLY A 172 -1.23 -4.83 12.90
CA GLY A 172 -2.36 -4.87 13.83
C GLY A 172 -2.72 -3.48 14.39
N GLN A 173 -1.71 -2.72 14.83
CA GLN A 173 -1.92 -1.36 15.33
C GLN A 173 -2.51 -0.42 14.26
N GLU A 174 -2.02 -0.50 13.01
CA GLU A 174 -2.55 0.27 11.89
C GLU A 174 -3.99 -0.15 11.53
N SER A 175 -4.29 -1.45 11.52
CA SER A 175 -5.66 -1.92 11.27
C SER A 175 -6.64 -1.46 12.34
N ASP A 176 -6.23 -1.50 13.61
CA ASP A 176 -7.05 -1.06 14.73
C ASP A 176 -7.29 0.45 14.70
N TYR A 177 -6.26 1.23 14.35
CA TYR A 177 -6.40 2.68 14.16
C TYR A 177 -7.35 3.02 13.01
N ALA A 178 -7.21 2.37 11.85
CA ALA A 178 -8.09 2.56 10.71
C ALA A 178 -9.54 2.10 10.99
N GLY A 179 -9.73 1.11 11.88
CA GLY A 179 -11.03 0.73 12.41
C GLY A 179 -11.67 1.88 13.21
N ARG A 180 -10.96 2.37 14.24
CA ARG A 180 -11.44 3.48 15.09
C ARG A 180 -11.81 4.74 14.30
N MET A 181 -10.97 5.13 13.33
CA MET A 181 -11.24 6.30 12.49
C MET A 181 -12.51 6.14 11.63
N ARG A 182 -12.84 4.92 11.19
CA ARG A 182 -14.09 4.65 10.46
C ARG A 182 -15.30 4.77 11.36
N ASP A 183 -15.21 4.24 12.58
CA ASP A 183 -16.31 4.30 13.56
C ASP A 183 -16.59 5.75 13.99
N GLU A 184 -15.56 6.54 14.29
CA GLU A 184 -15.70 7.96 14.64
C GLU A 184 -16.35 8.78 13.52
N LYS A 185 -15.95 8.53 12.25
CA LYS A 185 -16.55 9.20 11.09
C LYS A 185 -18.04 8.84 10.95
N TYR A 186 -18.38 7.57 11.12
CA TYR A 186 -19.77 7.12 11.08
C TYR A 186 -20.63 7.78 12.19
N GLU A 187 -20.10 7.90 13.41
CA GLU A 187 -20.78 8.62 14.49
C GLU A 187 -21.02 10.10 14.18
N GLN A 188 -20.04 10.77 13.55
CA GLN A 188 -20.18 12.17 13.13
C GLN A 188 -21.24 12.33 12.04
N GLU A 189 -21.25 11.46 11.03
CA GLU A 189 -22.29 11.45 9.99
C GLU A 189 -23.69 11.26 10.58
N LEU A 190 -23.86 10.37 11.55
CA LEU A 190 -25.12 10.15 12.23
C LEU A 190 -25.57 11.40 13.02
N LYS A 191 -24.64 12.11 13.68
CA LYS A 191 -24.93 13.39 14.36
C LYS A 191 -25.39 14.46 13.39
N VAL A 192 -24.73 14.59 12.23
CA VAL A 192 -25.11 15.55 11.18
C VAL A 192 -26.49 15.22 10.61
N GLN A 193 -26.79 13.94 10.35
CA GLN A 193 -28.12 13.53 9.89
C GLN A 193 -29.22 13.89 10.91
N LYS A 194 -29.00 13.61 12.20
CA LYS A 194 -29.94 13.99 13.27
C LYS A 194 -30.13 15.51 13.35
N ALA A 195 -29.05 16.28 13.24
CA ALA A 195 -29.13 17.75 13.22
C ALA A 195 -29.93 18.26 12.01
N ASN A 196 -29.70 17.70 10.82
CA ASN A 196 -30.43 18.06 9.61
C ASN A 196 -31.92 17.72 9.70
N GLN A 197 -32.28 16.55 10.26
CA GLN A 197 -33.67 16.20 10.57
C GLN A 197 -34.31 17.25 11.48
N LYS A 198 -33.59 17.67 12.53
CA LYS A 198 -34.08 18.70 13.47
C LYS A 198 -34.27 20.06 12.79
N ILE A 199 -33.35 20.45 11.90
CA ILE A 199 -33.47 21.70 11.13
C ILE A 199 -34.73 21.67 10.26
N PHE A 200 -34.98 20.55 9.57
CA PHE A 200 -36.17 20.39 8.74
C PHE A 200 -37.47 20.46 9.56
N GLU A 201 -37.51 19.84 10.74
CA GLU A 201 -38.64 19.97 11.67
C GLU A 201 -38.86 21.42 12.10
N LEU A 202 -37.81 22.12 12.50
CA LEU A 202 -37.88 23.52 12.93
C LEU A 202 -38.36 24.44 11.80
N GLN A 203 -37.88 24.22 10.57
CA GLN A 203 -38.36 24.95 9.40
C GLN A 203 -39.85 24.72 9.17
N ARG A 204 -40.30 23.46 9.24
CA ARG A 204 -41.73 23.11 9.11
C ARG A 204 -42.58 23.76 10.20
N THR A 205 -42.13 23.75 11.45
CA THR A 205 -42.81 24.42 12.57
C THR A 205 -42.86 25.93 12.35
N ASN A 206 -41.77 26.54 11.89
CA ASN A 206 -41.72 27.97 11.62
C ASN A 206 -42.66 28.38 10.48
N GLU A 207 -42.74 27.59 9.40
CA GLU A 207 -43.73 27.80 8.34
C GLU A 207 -45.17 27.68 8.85
N GLN A 208 -45.46 26.69 9.70
CA GLN A 208 -46.77 26.54 10.33
C GLN A 208 -47.12 27.76 11.21
N MET A 209 -46.16 28.24 12.01
CA MET A 209 -46.32 29.46 12.80
C MET A 209 -46.54 30.69 11.91
N GLY A 210 -45.79 30.83 10.82
CA GLY A 210 -45.98 31.91 9.83
C GLY A 210 -47.38 31.89 9.19
N ARG A 211 -47.88 30.70 8.81
CA ARG A 211 -49.25 30.53 8.29
C ARG A 211 -50.33 30.84 9.33
N LEU A 212 -50.07 30.54 10.60
CA LEU A 212 -50.98 30.92 11.69
C LEU A 212 -50.99 32.44 11.86
N LEU A 213 -49.82 33.07 11.89
CA LEU A 213 -49.69 34.53 11.98
C LEU A 213 -50.39 35.24 10.80
N SER A 214 -50.31 34.71 9.58
CA SER A 214 -50.98 35.29 8.41
C SER A 214 -52.51 35.12 8.41
N LYS A 215 -53.05 34.24 9.25
CA LYS A 215 -54.49 34.03 9.42
C LYS A 215 -55.09 34.86 10.56
N ILE A 216 -54.26 35.53 11.35
CA ILE A 216 -54.75 36.43 12.40
C ILE A 216 -55.32 37.68 11.69
N PRO A 217 -56.62 37.99 11.88
CA PRO A 217 -57.20 39.19 11.30
C PRO A 217 -56.47 40.45 11.80
N PRO A 218 -56.28 41.47 10.94
CA PRO A 218 -55.60 42.72 11.30
C PRO A 218 -56.22 43.38 12.54
N GLU A 219 -57.53 43.27 12.74
CA GLU A 219 -58.23 43.85 13.88
C GLU A 219 -57.77 43.24 15.22
N VAL A 220 -57.52 41.92 15.24
CA VAL A 220 -57.04 41.19 16.42
C VAL A 220 -55.58 41.52 16.73
N LEU A 221 -54.75 41.74 15.70
CA LEU A 221 -53.36 42.20 15.86
C LEU A 221 -53.30 43.63 16.41
N GLU A 222 -54.17 44.52 15.92
CA GLU A 222 -54.29 45.88 16.44
C GLU A 222 -54.80 45.92 17.88
N GLU A 223 -55.75 45.05 18.24
CA GLU A 223 -56.29 44.93 19.59
C GLU A 223 -55.26 44.35 20.57
N LEU A 224 -54.48 43.35 20.14
CA LEU A 224 -53.33 42.85 20.90
C LEU A 224 -52.25 43.91 21.08
N GLN A 225 -51.92 44.70 20.05
CA GLN A 225 -50.95 45.79 20.14
C GLN A 225 -51.45 46.95 21.03
N LYS A 226 -52.75 47.28 20.98
CA LYS A 226 -53.39 48.25 21.87
C LYS A 226 -53.38 47.77 23.32
N ASN A 227 -53.72 46.50 23.58
CA ASN A 227 -53.70 45.90 24.92
C ASN A 227 -52.28 45.71 25.47
N HIS A 228 -51.27 45.46 24.63
CA HIS A 228 -49.87 45.45 25.07
C HIS A 228 -49.43 46.87 25.42
N ARG A 229 -49.72 47.86 24.55
CA ARG A 229 -49.43 49.28 24.82
C ARG A 229 -50.19 49.85 26.01
N SER A 230 -51.38 49.35 26.33
CA SER A 230 -52.10 49.73 27.55
C SER A 230 -51.48 49.06 28.78
N ARG A 231 -51.19 47.75 28.75
CA ARG A 231 -50.51 47.04 29.85
C ARG A 231 -49.09 47.53 30.16
N THR A 232 -48.35 48.02 29.16
CA THR A 232 -47.03 48.66 29.38
C THR A 232 -47.15 50.11 29.85
N LYS A 233 -48.31 50.76 29.67
CA LYS A 233 -48.61 52.09 30.21
C LYS A 233 -49.25 52.06 31.60
N GLU A 234 -49.89 50.95 31.97
CA GLU A 234 -50.43 50.68 33.31
C GLU A 234 -49.40 50.04 34.27
N ARG A 235 -48.18 49.76 33.81
CA ARG A 235 -47.06 49.29 34.64
C ARG A 235 -46.02 50.37 34.86
#